data_AF-A0A4Y9ZGA3-F1
#
_entry.id   AF-A0A4Y9ZGA3-F1
#
_cell.length_a   1.000
_cell.length_b   1.000
_cell.length_c   1.000
_cell.angle_alpha   90.00
_cell.angle_beta   90.00
_cell.angle_gamma   90.00
#
_symmetry.space_group_name_H-M   'P 1'
#
loop_
_entity.id
_entity.type
_entity.pdbx_description
1 polymer ?
#
loop_
_entity_poly.entity_id
_entity_poly.type
_entity_poly.pdbx_seq_one_letter_code
_entity_poly.pdbx_strand_id
1 'polypeptide(L)'
;MITTLDPARLESSCFLDVSGRTYNHVYDRAAPDFSSLRVLSMIYVHDGTVPRRFPPATRGFLYFHPDEQNPLGSQIRFCVTQNSDPARGFASGHDLMYGSGYVWHIPVAHVTKNPTLRDMLLRDGLIDDTLLAHLRDKHAAEILHWV
;
A
#
# COMPACT_ATOMS: atom_id res chain seq x y z
N MET A 1 7.56 -4.32 -9.50
CA MET A 1 8.36 -3.38 -8.69
C MET A 1 7.71 -2.02 -8.80
N ILE A 2 7.90 -1.13 -7.84
CA ILE A 2 7.38 0.24 -7.88
C ILE A 2 8.49 1.21 -7.48
N THR A 3 8.37 2.49 -7.84
CA THR A 3 9.32 3.55 -7.46
C THR A 3 8.75 4.48 -6.40
N THR A 4 7.43 4.59 -6.30
CA THR A 4 6.72 5.45 -5.35
C THR A 4 5.32 4.92 -5.07
N LEU A 5 4.69 5.45 -4.01
CA LEU A 5 3.27 5.30 -3.72
C LEU A 5 2.50 6.61 -3.89
N ASP A 6 3.16 7.72 -4.28
CA ASP A 6 2.50 9.01 -4.50
C ASP A 6 1.67 8.98 -5.80
N PRO A 7 0.34 9.13 -5.74
CA PRO A 7 -0.51 9.15 -6.93
C PRO A 7 -0.04 10.14 -8.02
N ALA A 8 0.51 11.28 -7.63
CA ALA A 8 0.95 12.34 -8.54
C ALA A 8 2.29 12.03 -9.24
N ARG A 9 3.06 11.07 -8.70
CA ARG A 9 4.39 10.70 -9.21
C ARG A 9 4.44 9.27 -9.76
N LEU A 10 3.31 8.57 -9.80
CA LEU A 10 3.23 7.25 -10.41
C LEU A 10 3.56 7.32 -11.90
N GLU A 11 4.23 6.28 -12.38
CA GLU A 11 4.56 6.06 -13.79
C GLU A 11 3.95 4.74 -14.27
N SER A 12 3.86 4.55 -15.59
CA SER A 12 3.40 3.27 -16.17
C SER A 12 4.23 2.06 -15.74
N SER A 13 5.48 2.27 -15.35
CA SER A 13 6.38 1.25 -14.81
C SER A 13 5.91 0.67 -13.46
N CYS A 14 5.05 1.40 -12.74
CA CYS A 14 4.45 0.99 -11.47
C CYS A 14 3.14 0.19 -11.65
N PHE A 15 2.69 -0.07 -12.89
CA PHE A 15 1.50 -0.88 -13.16
C PHE A 15 1.75 -2.34 -12.80
N LEU A 16 0.89 -2.91 -11.95
CA LEU A 16 1.00 -4.28 -11.43
C LEU A 16 -0.16 -5.13 -11.92
N ASP A 17 0.12 -6.40 -12.21
CA ASP A 17 -0.89 -7.44 -12.38
C ASP A 17 -0.80 -8.45 -11.23
N VAL A 18 -1.83 -8.44 -10.38
CA VAL A 18 -1.93 -9.35 -9.24
C VAL A 18 -3.02 -10.41 -9.43
N SER A 19 -3.66 -10.45 -10.61
CA SER A 19 -4.79 -11.33 -10.93
C SER A 19 -4.50 -12.79 -10.58
N GLY A 20 -5.39 -13.41 -9.81
CA GLY A 20 -5.30 -14.83 -9.47
C GLY A 20 -4.14 -15.22 -8.55
N ARG A 21 -3.30 -14.28 -8.11
CA ARG A 21 -2.22 -14.54 -7.14
C ARG A 21 -2.79 -14.67 -5.74
N THR A 22 -2.19 -15.49 -4.88
CA THR A 22 -2.53 -15.53 -3.44
C THR A 22 -1.73 -14.50 -2.65
N TYR A 23 -0.47 -14.30 -3.05
CA TYR A 23 0.44 -13.30 -2.49
C TYR A 23 1.08 -12.54 -3.65
N ASN A 24 1.27 -11.24 -3.47
CA ASN A 24 2.08 -10.45 -4.39
C ASN A 24 3.11 -9.63 -3.60
N HIS A 25 4.39 -9.98 -3.76
CA HIS A 25 5.48 -9.21 -3.18
C HIS A 25 5.81 -8.02 -4.08
N VAL A 26 5.86 -6.85 -3.46
CA VAL A 26 6.17 -5.58 -4.11
C VAL A 26 7.53 -5.14 -3.61
N TYR A 27 8.36 -4.68 -4.54
CA TYR A 27 9.75 -4.33 -4.28
C TYR A 27 10.02 -2.90 -4.72
N ASP A 28 10.86 -2.20 -3.95
CA ASP A 28 11.30 -0.84 -4.26
C ASP A 28 12.36 -0.91 -5.35
N ARG A 29 12.11 -0.19 -6.44
CA ARG A 29 13.08 -0.03 -7.54
C ARG A 29 14.00 1.16 -7.31
N ALA A 30 13.57 2.13 -6.51
CA ALA A 30 14.33 3.36 -6.22
C ALA A 30 15.24 3.21 -4.99
N ALA A 31 15.31 2.01 -4.39
CA ALA A 31 16.21 1.76 -3.26
C ALA A 31 17.69 1.83 -3.71
N PRO A 32 18.56 2.52 -2.95
CA PRO A 32 19.95 2.78 -3.32
C PRO A 32 20.83 1.51 -3.34
N ASP A 33 20.48 0.51 -2.54
CA ASP A 33 21.13 -0.79 -2.56
C ASP A 33 20.38 -1.72 -3.52
N PHE A 34 20.95 -1.95 -4.71
CA PHE A 34 20.41 -2.71 -5.85
C PHE A 34 19.82 -4.12 -5.56
N SER A 35 19.78 -4.58 -4.32
CA SER A 35 18.83 -5.61 -3.89
C SER A 35 17.43 -5.01 -3.90
N SER A 36 16.55 -5.49 -4.76
CA SER A 36 15.12 -5.19 -4.72
C SER A 36 14.56 -5.51 -3.33
N LEU A 37 14.57 -4.54 -2.41
CA LEU A 37 14.08 -4.73 -1.04
C LEU A 37 12.56 -4.80 -1.12
N ARG A 38 11.99 -5.86 -0.52
CA ARG A 38 10.54 -6.04 -0.48
C ARG A 38 9.93 -4.90 0.34
N VAL A 39 9.15 -4.05 -0.32
CA VAL A 39 8.38 -2.94 0.27
C VAL A 39 7.19 -3.47 1.01
N LEU A 40 6.40 -4.35 0.39
CA LEU A 40 5.21 -4.91 1.02
C LEU A 40 4.82 -6.25 0.40
N SER A 41 3.95 -6.98 1.09
CA SER A 41 3.27 -8.16 0.57
C SER A 41 1.78 -7.85 0.51
N MET A 42 1.22 -7.86 -0.70
CA MET A 42 -0.22 -7.75 -0.88
C MET A 42 -0.85 -9.12 -0.65
N ILE A 43 -1.92 -9.13 0.14
CA ILE A 43 -2.71 -10.32 0.46
C ILE A 43 -4.18 -9.94 0.33
N TYR A 44 -4.97 -10.78 -0.33
CA TYR A 44 -6.41 -10.59 -0.43
C TYR A 44 -7.12 -11.47 0.62
N VAL A 45 -7.60 -10.85 1.69
CA VAL A 45 -8.29 -11.52 2.81
C VAL A 45 -9.62 -10.80 3.04
N HIS A 46 -10.72 -11.56 3.13
CA HIS A 46 -12.05 -10.98 3.35
C HIS A 46 -12.61 -11.31 4.73
N ASP A 47 -12.65 -12.59 5.11
CA ASP A 47 -13.05 -13.07 6.44
C ASP A 47 -12.29 -14.37 6.75
N GLY A 48 -11.48 -14.38 7.80
CA GLY A 48 -10.68 -15.54 8.20
C GLY A 48 -9.24 -15.52 7.70
N THR A 49 -8.33 -16.07 8.49
CA THR A 49 -6.86 -15.97 8.37
C THR A 49 -6.25 -16.56 7.09
N VAL A 50 -7.05 -17.11 6.17
CA VAL A 50 -6.57 -17.78 4.96
C VAL A 50 -6.58 -16.82 3.76
N PRO A 51 -5.41 -16.52 3.17
CA PRO A 51 -5.33 -15.71 1.95
C PRO A 51 -6.08 -16.33 0.78
N ARG A 52 -6.89 -15.50 0.12
CA ARG A 52 -7.59 -15.85 -1.11
C ARG A 52 -6.82 -15.34 -2.31
N ARG A 53 -7.14 -15.89 -3.48
CA ARG A 53 -6.63 -15.35 -4.74
C ARG A 53 -7.25 -13.98 -4.99
N PHE A 54 -6.46 -13.03 -5.47
CA PHE A 54 -6.98 -11.78 -6.01
C PHE A 54 -7.99 -12.08 -7.13
N PRO A 55 -9.07 -11.29 -7.26
CA PRO A 55 -10.05 -11.45 -8.33
C PRO A 55 -9.39 -11.44 -9.73
N PRO A 56 -10.03 -12.04 -10.75
CA PRO A 56 -9.59 -11.91 -12.13
C PRO A 56 -9.49 -10.43 -12.55
N ALA A 57 -8.56 -10.14 -13.48
CA ALA A 57 -8.32 -8.80 -14.01
C ALA A 57 -8.00 -7.72 -12.96
N THR A 58 -7.43 -8.12 -11.80
CA THR A 58 -6.91 -7.20 -10.78
C THR A 58 -5.54 -6.67 -11.23
N ARG A 59 -5.58 -5.63 -12.06
CA ARG A 59 -4.43 -4.90 -12.57
C ARG A 59 -4.55 -3.43 -12.17
N GLY A 60 -3.42 -2.72 -12.02
CA GLY A 60 -3.46 -1.30 -11.66
C GLY A 60 -2.30 -0.86 -10.76
N PHE A 61 -2.58 0.06 -9.83
CA PHE A 61 -1.55 0.78 -9.09
C PHE A 61 -1.76 0.71 -7.58
N LEU A 62 -0.67 0.51 -6.84
CA LEU A 62 -0.65 0.83 -5.41
C LEU A 62 -0.47 2.33 -5.24
N TYR A 63 -1.17 2.91 -4.27
CA TYR A 63 -1.08 4.33 -3.99
C TYR A 63 -1.36 4.66 -2.52
N PHE A 64 -0.76 5.74 -2.04
CA PHE A 64 -1.00 6.30 -0.72
C PHE A 64 -2.27 7.17 -0.74
N HIS A 65 -3.15 6.94 0.22
CA HIS A 65 -4.39 7.65 0.43
C HIS A 65 -4.36 8.30 1.82
N PRO A 66 -4.07 9.62 1.90
CA PRO A 66 -4.06 10.32 3.18
C PRO A 66 -5.48 10.41 3.75
N ASP A 67 -5.59 10.26 5.07
CA ASP A 67 -6.78 10.64 5.81
C ASP A 67 -6.59 12.07 6.32
N GLU A 68 -7.37 13.01 5.78
CA GLU A 68 -7.23 14.45 6.05
C GLU A 68 -7.62 14.84 7.47
N GLN A 69 -8.52 14.07 8.11
CA GLN A 69 -9.00 14.35 9.46
C GLN A 69 -8.10 13.70 10.51
N ASN A 70 -7.55 12.52 10.19
CA ASN A 70 -6.70 11.76 11.07
C ASN A 70 -5.57 11.08 10.28
N PRO A 71 -4.37 11.69 10.21
CA PRO A 71 -3.24 11.12 9.48
C PRO A 71 -2.87 9.68 9.88
N LEU A 72 -3.17 9.26 11.13
CA LEU A 72 -2.96 7.87 11.59
C LEU A 72 -3.90 6.87 10.90
N GLY A 73 -5.02 7.35 10.36
CA GLY A 73 -5.99 6.60 9.57
C GLY A 73 -5.61 6.45 8.09
N SER A 74 -4.51 7.06 7.63
CA SER A 74 -4.06 6.97 6.24
C SER A 74 -3.79 5.53 5.81
N GLN A 75 -3.91 5.28 4.51
CA GLN A 75 -3.95 3.94 3.94
C GLN A 75 -3.10 3.83 2.69
N ILE A 76 -2.64 2.62 2.38
CA ILE A 76 -2.15 2.27 1.05
C ILE A 76 -3.23 1.42 0.39
N ARG A 77 -3.72 1.86 -0.76
CA ARG A 77 -4.81 1.22 -1.51
C ARG A 77 -4.31 0.70 -2.85
N PHE A 78 -5.15 -0.08 -3.52
CA PHE A 78 -4.89 -0.55 -4.88
C PHE A 78 -5.99 -0.08 -5.82
N CYS A 79 -5.67 0.82 -6.73
CA CYS A 79 -6.59 1.25 -7.79
C CYS A 79 -6.58 0.20 -8.91
N VAL A 80 -7.70 -0.49 -9.13
CA VAL A 80 -7.92 -1.44 -10.22
C VAL A 80 -8.29 -0.67 -11.49
N THR A 81 -7.51 -0.89 -12.54
CA THR A 81 -7.71 -0.27 -13.85
C THR A 81 -7.05 -1.10 -14.95
N GLN A 82 -7.55 -0.97 -16.17
CA GLN A 82 -6.98 -1.64 -17.35
C GLN A 82 -6.01 -0.75 -18.13
N ASN A 83 -5.78 0.48 -17.66
CA ASN A 83 -4.91 1.45 -18.29
C ASN A 83 -3.60 1.61 -17.49
N SER A 84 -2.47 1.42 -18.15
CA SER A 84 -1.14 1.61 -17.55
C SER A 84 -0.68 3.07 -17.55
N ASP A 85 -1.41 4.00 -18.14
CA ASP A 85 -1.25 5.43 -17.89
C ASP A 85 -1.92 5.79 -16.56
N PRO A 86 -1.20 6.31 -15.55
CA PRO A 86 -1.77 6.58 -14.22
C PRO A 86 -2.92 7.58 -14.26
N ALA A 87 -2.78 8.71 -14.97
CA ALA A 87 -3.82 9.75 -15.00
C ALA A 87 -5.16 9.23 -15.53
N ARG A 88 -5.13 8.52 -16.67
CA ARG A 88 -6.30 7.84 -17.21
C ARG A 88 -6.75 6.67 -16.33
N GLY A 89 -5.78 5.96 -15.76
CA GLY A 89 -5.97 4.81 -14.89
C GLY A 89 -6.83 5.14 -13.67
N PHE A 90 -6.52 6.24 -12.96
CA PHE A 90 -7.31 6.73 -11.83
C PHE A 90 -8.66 7.32 -12.25
N ALA A 91 -8.74 7.98 -13.42
CA ALA A 91 -9.99 8.56 -13.90
C ALA A 91 -11.05 7.51 -14.24
N SER A 92 -10.65 6.34 -14.74
CA SER A 92 -11.56 5.24 -15.11
C SER A 92 -11.53 4.05 -14.15
N GLY A 93 -10.63 4.07 -13.17
CA GLY A 93 -10.39 2.98 -12.24
C GLY A 93 -11.31 3.04 -11.02
N HIS A 94 -11.16 2.04 -10.16
CA HIS A 94 -11.82 2.02 -8.86
C HIS A 94 -10.90 1.37 -7.83
N ASP A 95 -11.14 1.59 -6.55
CA ASP A 95 -10.40 0.85 -5.52
C ASP A 95 -10.70 -0.65 -5.57
N LEU A 96 -9.69 -1.47 -5.31
CA LEU A 96 -9.86 -2.88 -5.07
C LEU A 96 -10.75 -3.05 -3.85
N MET A 97 -11.81 -3.86 -3.99
CA MET A 97 -12.75 -4.13 -2.92
C MET A 97 -12.52 -5.53 -2.36
N TYR A 98 -12.75 -5.73 -1.07
CA TYR A 98 -12.84 -7.04 -0.43
C TYR A 98 -14.27 -7.31 0.07
N GLY A 99 -14.77 -8.51 -0.26
CA GLY A 99 -16.15 -8.98 -0.05
C GLY A 99 -17.25 -7.96 -0.36
N SER A 100 -18.16 -7.73 0.59
CA SER A 100 -19.42 -6.97 0.39
C SER A 100 -19.23 -5.44 0.33
N GLY A 101 -18.19 -4.95 -0.34
CA GLY A 101 -18.03 -3.52 -0.63
C GLY A 101 -17.09 -2.75 0.29
N TYR A 102 -16.15 -3.41 0.97
CA TYR A 102 -15.10 -2.72 1.72
C TYR A 102 -13.87 -2.47 0.85
N VAL A 103 -13.26 -1.29 0.99
CA VAL A 103 -12.03 -0.96 0.25
C VAL A 103 -10.84 -1.72 0.81
N TRP A 104 -10.19 -2.52 -0.03
CA TRP A 104 -8.95 -3.20 0.30
C TRP A 104 -7.85 -2.17 0.55
N HIS A 105 -7.17 -2.31 1.68
CA HIS A 105 -6.10 -1.41 2.06
C HIS A 105 -5.08 -2.08 2.96
N ILE A 106 -3.90 -1.46 3.03
CA ILE A 106 -2.87 -1.70 4.03
C ILE A 106 -2.83 -0.44 4.92
N PRO A 107 -3.08 -0.54 6.23
CA PRO A 107 -3.00 0.61 7.13
C PRO A 107 -1.58 1.21 7.15
N VAL A 108 -1.46 2.54 7.17
CA VAL A 108 -0.15 3.23 7.24
C VAL A 108 0.67 2.80 8.47
N ALA A 109 0.01 2.37 9.55
CA ALA A 109 0.67 1.83 10.75
C ALA A 109 1.65 0.67 10.47
N HIS A 110 1.54 -0.04 9.33
CA HIS A 110 2.52 -1.04 8.90
C HIS A 110 3.95 -0.50 8.75
N VAL A 111 4.14 0.81 8.55
CA VAL A 111 5.47 1.44 8.44
C VAL A 111 6.31 1.25 9.70
N THR A 112 5.67 1.08 10.86
CA THR A 112 6.36 0.89 12.14
C THR A 112 7.18 -0.40 12.16
N LYS A 113 6.73 -1.44 11.44
CA LYS A 113 7.34 -2.77 11.39
C LYS A 113 8.11 -3.03 10.10
N ASN A 114 8.01 -2.13 9.12
CA ASN A 114 8.56 -2.32 7.79
C ASN A 114 9.47 -1.15 7.40
N PRO A 115 10.80 -1.29 7.59
CA PRO A 115 11.75 -0.20 7.32
C PRO A 115 11.73 0.21 5.85
N THR A 116 11.68 -0.72 4.91
CA THR A 116 11.66 -0.40 3.47
C THR A 116 10.45 0.44 3.08
N LEU A 117 9.26 0.08 3.58
CA LEU A 117 8.05 0.88 3.33
C LEU A 117 8.14 2.25 3.99
N ARG A 118 8.63 2.31 5.22
CA ARG A 118 8.85 3.57 5.94
C ARG A 118 9.79 4.51 5.18
N ASP A 119 10.93 3.98 4.74
CA ASP A 119 11.96 4.75 4.06
C ASP A 119 11.44 5.27 2.71
N MET A 120 10.65 4.47 1.98
CA MET A 120 9.95 4.92 0.77
C MET A 120 8.98 6.07 1.06
N LEU A 121 8.11 5.94 2.07
CA LEU A 121 7.12 6.99 2.37
C LEU A 121 7.76 8.29 2.89
N LEU A 122 8.84 8.20 3.68
CA LEU A 122 9.61 9.37 4.13
C LEU A 122 10.35 10.03 2.96
N ARG A 123 11.05 9.24 2.13
CA ARG A 123 11.77 9.73 0.94
C ARG A 123 10.83 10.50 0.01
N ASP A 124 9.61 10.00 -0.17
CA ASP A 124 8.63 10.58 -1.07
C ASP A 124 7.80 11.70 -0.42
N GLY A 125 8.01 12.02 0.86
CA GLY A 125 7.29 13.07 1.58
C GLY A 125 5.80 12.73 1.84
N LEU A 126 5.43 11.45 1.76
CA LEU A 126 4.07 10.97 1.98
C LEU A 126 3.71 10.86 3.47
N ILE A 127 4.74 10.72 4.30
CA ILE A 127 4.67 10.88 5.75
C ILE A 127 5.88 11.71 6.20
N ASP A 128 5.78 12.33 7.38
CA ASP A 128 6.90 13.00 8.04
C ASP A 128 7.33 12.27 9.32
N ASP A 129 8.43 12.73 9.93
CA ASP A 129 8.94 12.17 11.18
C ASP A 129 7.96 12.30 12.35
N THR A 130 7.11 13.34 12.33
CA THR A 130 6.10 13.58 13.37
C THR A 130 5.01 12.52 13.33
N LEU A 131 4.45 12.25 12.15
CA LEU A 131 3.49 11.18 11.93
C LEU A 131 4.10 9.80 12.25
N LEU A 132 5.35 9.57 11.86
CA LEU A 132 6.04 8.32 12.18
C LEU A 132 6.20 8.12 13.69
N ALA A 133 6.51 9.17 14.45
CA ALA A 133 6.59 9.11 15.91
C ALA A 133 5.23 8.74 16.52
N HIS A 134 4.15 9.42 16.10
CA HIS A 134 2.80 9.10 16.58
C HIS A 134 2.36 7.66 16.25
N LEU A 135 2.71 7.15 15.06
CA LEU A 135 2.42 5.76 14.70
C LEU A 135 3.17 4.76 15.60
N ARG A 136 4.41 5.06 15.99
CA ARG A 136 5.18 4.24 16.94
C ARG A 136 4.58 4.26 18.34
N ASP A 137 4.19 5.43 18.82
CA ASP A 137 3.59 5.59 20.15
C ASP A 137 2.25 4.86 20.25
N LYS A 138 1.39 5.01 19.24
CA LYS A 138 0.13 4.26 19.15
C LYS A 138 0.38 2.76 19.15
N HIS A 139 1.35 2.29 18.37
CA HIS A 139 1.68 0.86 18.32
C HIS A 139 2.18 0.33 19.67
N ALA A 140 3.00 1.10 20.40
CA ALA A 140 3.47 0.74 21.74
C ALA A 140 2.33 0.70 22.77
N ALA A 141 1.40 1.67 22.71
CA ALA A 141 0.23 1.70 23.59
C ALA A 141 -0.72 0.50 23.36
N GLU A 142 -0.90 0.08 22.10
CA GLU A 142 -1.67 -1.12 21.75
C GLU A 142 -1.03 -2.41 22.28
N ILE A 143 0.30 -2.49 22.35
CA ILE A 143 1.01 -3.64 22.93
C ILE A 143 0.84 -3.68 24.46
N LEU A 144 0.96 -2.52 25.13
CA LEU A 144 0.87 -2.42 26.59
C LEU A 144 -0.54 -2.68 27.14
N HIS A 145 -1.59 -2.55 26.33
CA HIS A 145 -2.97 -2.83 26.76
C HIS A 145 -3.31 -4.33 26.86
N TRP A 146 -2.39 -5.21 26.43
CA TRP A 146 -2.55 -6.67 26.44
C TRP A 146 -1.48 -7.39 27.28
N VAL A 147 -0.78 -6.69 28.19
CA VAL A 147 0.18 -7.26 29.15
C VAL A 147 -0.30 -7.03 30.58
#